data_AF-A0A923UKZ4-F1
#
_entry.id   AF-A0A923UKZ4-F1
#
_cell.length_a   1.000
_cell.length_b   1.000
_cell.length_c   1.000
_cell.angle_alpha   90.00
_cell.angle_beta   90.00
_cell.angle_gamma   90.00
#
_symmetry.space_group_name_H-M   'P 1'
#
loop_
_entity.id
_entity.type
_entity.pdbx_description
1 polymer ?
#
loop_
_entity_poly.entity_id
_entity_poly.type
_entity_poly.pdbx_seq_one_letter_code
_entity_poly.pdbx_strand_id
1 'polypeptide(L)'
;MQNFRTTFQIPPSKYKISLDSQILTLGSCFADVVGNQLRDNKLDVLVNPFGTLFNPLSIFKILSPSYTQADEHLYVENQKMWFHYDFHSQFISNSKENLKEQINQTIYAINSLLPTTNCLIITFGTAFIYRLLNPQTYIANCHKMPNSLFEKELLSVKDICKGFAILHAALKEINPDLQVILTVSPVRHTKDGVPENQVSKSILRTACHYLTTDYENVEYFPSYEIMMDDLRDYRFYKPDLIHPNEVAEQYIFEHFAETYFDEELKDFIKEWASIQTSLNHRSFNEKSESHQVFLRKLLGDLTKISGKVDVREEVNFVRQKLI
;
A
#
# COMPACT_ATOMS: atom_id res chain seq x y z
N MET A 1 -24.73 -27.13 -8.21
CA MET A 1 -25.08 -26.06 -7.26
C MET A 1 -25.03 -24.75 -8.02
N GLN A 2 -26.06 -23.89 -7.92
CA GLN A 2 -25.93 -22.52 -8.43
C GLN A 2 -24.85 -21.81 -7.61
N ASN A 3 -23.82 -21.30 -8.28
CA ASN A 3 -22.80 -20.48 -7.63
C ASN A 3 -23.42 -19.09 -7.42
N PHE A 4 -23.51 -18.63 -6.16
CA PHE A 4 -24.10 -17.33 -5.80
C PHE A 4 -23.10 -16.16 -5.98
N ARG A 5 -21.93 -16.43 -6.58
CA ARG A 5 -20.86 -15.46 -6.84
C ARG A 5 -20.54 -15.39 -8.32
N THR A 6 -20.19 -14.19 -8.78
CA THR A 6 -19.65 -13.98 -10.14
C THR A 6 -18.15 -13.83 -10.06
N THR A 7 -17.46 -14.96 -9.94
CA THR A 7 -15.99 -15.00 -9.94
C THR A 7 -15.45 -14.75 -11.34
N PHE A 8 -14.25 -14.20 -11.45
CA PHE A 8 -13.53 -14.07 -12.71
C PHE A 8 -12.10 -14.61 -12.58
N GLN A 9 -11.48 -14.93 -13.71
CA GLN A 9 -10.10 -15.42 -13.73
C GLN A 9 -9.12 -14.26 -13.68
N ILE A 10 -8.15 -14.35 -12.78
CA ILE A 10 -6.99 -13.46 -12.72
C ILE A 10 -5.81 -14.29 -13.22
N PRO A 11 -5.26 -13.99 -14.40
CA PRO A 11 -4.15 -14.76 -14.94
C PRO A 11 -2.90 -14.57 -14.07
N PRO A 12 -2.06 -15.60 -13.90
CA PRO A 12 -0.79 -15.45 -13.20
C PRO A 12 0.10 -14.44 -13.96
N SER A 13 0.79 -13.60 -13.20
CA SER A 13 1.76 -12.64 -13.75
C SER A 13 3.00 -13.37 -14.27
N LYS A 14 3.64 -12.78 -15.30
CA LYS A 14 4.98 -13.20 -15.74
C LYS A 14 6.05 -12.72 -14.77
N TYR A 15 5.82 -11.57 -14.13
CA TYR A 15 6.65 -11.10 -13.05
C TYR A 15 6.31 -11.85 -11.77
N LYS A 16 7.34 -12.23 -11.02
CA LYS A 16 7.18 -12.90 -9.73
C LYS A 16 7.93 -12.18 -8.64
N ILE A 17 7.24 -12.02 -7.52
CA ILE A 17 7.77 -11.58 -6.24
C ILE A 17 8.30 -12.82 -5.54
N SER A 18 9.56 -12.74 -5.12
CA SER A 18 10.27 -13.72 -4.32
C SER A 18 10.46 -13.22 -2.88
N LEU A 19 11.00 -14.07 -2.01
CA LEU A 19 11.28 -13.71 -0.61
C LEU A 19 12.30 -12.56 -0.47
N ASP A 20 13.22 -12.44 -1.43
CA ASP A 20 14.26 -11.40 -1.46
C ASP A 20 13.82 -10.11 -2.19
N SER A 21 12.57 -10.06 -2.66
CA SER A 21 12.06 -8.89 -3.38
C SER A 21 11.87 -7.71 -2.43
N GLN A 22 12.49 -6.58 -2.77
CA GLN A 22 12.27 -5.31 -2.11
C GLN A 22 11.06 -4.59 -2.73
N ILE A 23 10.10 -4.23 -1.88
CA ILE A 23 8.80 -3.71 -2.31
C ILE A 23 8.57 -2.32 -1.71
N LEU A 24 8.09 -1.40 -2.53
CA LEU A 24 7.53 -0.11 -2.10
C LEU A 24 6.04 -0.11 -2.42
N THR A 25 5.19 0.16 -1.43
CA THR A 25 3.74 0.33 -1.65
C THR A 25 3.27 1.71 -1.22
N LEU A 26 2.45 2.35 -2.04
CA LEU A 26 1.96 3.71 -1.83
C LEU A 26 0.52 3.87 -2.30
N GLY A 27 -0.22 4.79 -1.66
CA GLY A 27 -1.51 5.25 -2.16
C GLY A 27 -2.59 5.27 -1.10
N SER A 28 -3.79 4.80 -1.45
CA SER A 28 -4.95 4.80 -0.56
C SER A 28 -4.70 3.96 0.71
N CYS A 29 -5.61 4.00 1.69
CA CYS A 29 -5.51 3.17 2.90
C CYS A 29 -5.45 1.65 2.60
N PHE A 30 -5.90 1.22 1.41
CA PHE A 30 -5.74 -0.18 0.98
C PHE A 30 -4.29 -0.55 0.63
N ALA A 31 -3.43 0.44 0.32
CA ALA A 31 -1.98 0.21 0.20
C ALA A 31 -1.37 -0.24 1.53
N ASP A 32 -1.88 0.30 2.66
CA ASP A 32 -1.47 -0.12 4.00
C ASP A 32 -1.89 -1.57 4.27
N VAL A 33 -3.11 -1.96 3.87
CA VAL A 33 -3.60 -3.33 4.02
C VAL A 33 -2.68 -4.32 3.30
N VAL A 34 -2.48 -4.14 1.99
CA VAL A 34 -1.63 -5.02 1.18
C VAL A 34 -0.18 -5.00 1.67
N GLY A 35 0.36 -3.82 1.95
CA GLY A 35 1.72 -3.65 2.46
C GLY A 35 1.97 -4.34 3.79
N ASN A 36 1.04 -4.20 4.72
CA ASN A 36 1.12 -4.86 6.02
C ASN A 36 1.01 -6.38 5.86
N GLN A 37 0.11 -6.90 5.02
CA GLN A 37 0.04 -8.34 4.76
C GLN A 37 1.34 -8.89 4.15
N LEU A 38 2.00 -8.16 3.25
CA LEU A 38 3.31 -8.54 2.71
C LEU A 38 4.39 -8.54 3.81
N ARG A 39 4.47 -7.48 4.61
CA ARG A 39 5.44 -7.34 5.71
C ARG A 39 5.22 -8.39 6.81
N ASP A 40 3.97 -8.67 7.15
CA ASP A 40 3.58 -9.70 8.14
C ASP A 40 3.96 -11.10 7.65
N ASN A 41 4.12 -11.29 6.34
CA ASN A 41 4.68 -12.47 5.68
C ASN A 41 6.20 -12.37 5.41
N LYS A 42 6.90 -11.49 6.13
CA LYS A 42 8.36 -11.34 6.17
C LYS A 42 9.04 -10.85 4.89
N LEU A 43 8.29 -10.30 3.93
CA LEU A 43 8.89 -9.60 2.80
C LEU A 43 9.49 -8.25 3.23
N ASP A 44 10.52 -7.79 2.51
CA ASP A 44 11.10 -6.45 2.66
C ASP A 44 10.18 -5.41 2.00
N VAL A 45 9.39 -4.70 2.81
CA VAL A 45 8.38 -3.76 2.32
C VAL A 45 8.46 -2.43 3.04
N LEU A 46 8.64 -1.34 2.29
CA LEU A 46 8.38 0.01 2.75
C LEU A 46 6.90 0.36 2.52
N VAL A 47 6.11 0.39 3.59
CA VAL A 47 4.66 0.56 3.54
C VAL A 47 4.26 2.02 3.67
N ASN A 48 3.67 2.55 2.60
CA ASN A 48 3.01 3.85 2.50
C ASN A 48 3.74 4.98 3.25
N PRO A 49 5.05 5.21 2.99
CA PRO A 49 5.89 6.09 3.81
C PRO A 49 5.41 7.55 3.84
N PHE A 50 4.73 8.02 2.79
CA PHE A 50 4.11 9.35 2.75
C PHE A 50 2.70 9.43 3.37
N GLY A 51 2.22 8.31 3.91
CA GLY A 51 0.86 8.14 4.41
C GLY A 51 -0.15 8.06 3.29
N THR A 52 -1.42 8.04 3.66
CA THR A 52 -2.50 7.82 2.69
C THR A 52 -2.64 8.97 1.68
N LEU A 53 -2.48 8.64 0.41
CA LEU A 53 -2.62 9.55 -0.74
C LEU A 53 -3.52 8.91 -1.78
N PHE A 54 -4.60 9.59 -2.16
CA PHE A 54 -5.64 8.94 -2.95
C PHE A 54 -5.53 9.18 -4.45
N ASN A 55 -5.08 10.36 -4.87
CA ASN A 55 -5.15 10.76 -6.27
C ASN A 55 -3.82 10.50 -7.01
N PRO A 56 -3.87 10.11 -8.31
CA PRO A 56 -2.67 9.77 -9.06
C PRO A 56 -1.63 10.89 -9.13
N LEU A 57 -2.03 12.14 -9.41
CA LEU A 57 -1.05 13.21 -9.64
C LEU A 57 -0.26 13.59 -8.38
N SER A 58 -0.90 13.59 -7.20
CA SER A 58 -0.19 13.80 -5.94
C SER A 58 0.80 12.68 -5.64
N ILE A 59 0.42 11.42 -5.91
CA ILE A 59 1.33 10.27 -5.77
C ILE A 59 2.52 10.43 -6.72
N PHE A 60 2.27 10.74 -8.00
CA PHE A 60 3.32 10.88 -9.00
C PHE A 60 4.29 12.01 -8.68
N LYS A 61 3.78 13.13 -8.18
CA LYS A 61 4.59 14.30 -7.80
C LYS A 61 5.67 13.92 -6.78
N ILE A 62 5.29 13.25 -5.70
CA ILE A 62 6.20 12.96 -4.59
C ILE A 62 7.02 11.68 -4.80
N LEU A 63 6.59 10.80 -5.72
CA LEU A 63 7.35 9.62 -6.14
C LEU A 63 8.43 9.93 -7.18
N SER A 64 8.36 11.09 -7.84
CA SER A 64 9.36 11.47 -8.82
C SER A 64 10.74 11.52 -8.15
N PRO A 65 11.77 10.84 -8.69
CA PRO A 65 13.14 10.93 -8.17
C PRO A 65 13.68 12.37 -8.15
N SER A 66 13.14 13.26 -8.99
CA SER A 66 13.47 14.69 -8.99
C SER A 66 12.89 15.45 -7.80
N TYR A 67 11.92 14.88 -7.08
CA TYR A 67 11.31 15.48 -5.90
C TYR A 67 12.21 15.22 -4.69
N THR A 68 13.22 16.08 -4.52
CA THR A 68 14.26 15.91 -3.49
C THR A 68 14.00 16.72 -2.22
N GLN A 69 13.11 17.70 -2.29
CA GLN A 69 12.73 18.55 -1.17
C GLN A 69 11.27 18.99 -1.30
N ALA A 70 10.58 19.08 -0.16
CA ALA A 70 9.25 19.65 -0.09
C ALA A 70 9.21 21.14 -0.47
N ASP A 71 8.14 21.55 -1.14
CA ASP A 71 7.92 22.93 -1.57
C ASP A 71 7.67 23.86 -0.37
N GLU A 72 8.55 24.84 -0.18
CA GLU A 72 8.51 25.78 0.94
C GLU A 72 7.19 26.59 0.99
N HIS A 73 6.51 26.77 -0.15
CA HIS A 73 5.26 27.51 -0.25
C HIS A 73 4.02 26.69 0.13
N LEU A 74 4.15 25.38 0.30
CA LEU A 74 3.02 24.48 0.59
C LEU A 74 2.92 24.06 2.05
N TYR A 75 3.81 24.58 2.90
CA TYR A 75 3.65 24.51 4.34
C TYR A 75 2.52 25.42 4.82
N VAL A 76 1.67 24.89 5.69
CA VAL A 76 0.52 25.61 6.22
C VAL A 76 0.37 25.33 7.71
N GLU A 77 -0.05 26.35 8.46
CA GLU A 77 -0.39 26.21 9.87
C GLU A 77 -1.92 26.18 10.04
N ASN A 78 -2.41 25.22 10.80
CA ASN A 78 -3.80 25.16 11.25
C ASN A 78 -3.85 24.67 12.70
N GLN A 79 -4.63 25.34 13.55
CA GLN A 79 -4.76 24.98 14.99
C GLN A 79 -3.42 24.85 15.74
N LYS A 80 -2.45 25.74 15.47
CA LYS A 80 -1.09 25.74 16.06
C LYS A 80 -0.23 24.52 15.70
N MET A 81 -0.60 23.81 14.63
CA MET A 81 0.15 22.70 14.08
C MET A 81 0.48 22.99 12.63
N TRP A 82 1.69 22.61 12.23
CA TRP A 82 2.18 22.69 10.86
C TRP A 82 1.82 21.42 10.09
N PHE A 83 1.45 21.63 8.84
CA PHE A 83 1.18 20.61 7.83
C PHE A 83 1.85 21.01 6.52
N HIS A 84 1.81 20.11 5.54
CA HIS A 84 2.22 20.40 4.17
C HIS A 84 1.21 19.81 3.19
N TYR A 85 0.74 20.62 2.23
CA TYR A 85 -0.40 20.27 1.37
C TYR A 85 -0.19 19.02 0.49
N ASP A 86 1.06 18.68 0.16
CA ASP A 86 1.38 17.46 -0.61
C ASP A 86 1.41 16.16 0.20
N PHE A 87 1.35 16.21 1.54
CA PHE A 87 1.52 15.03 2.38
C PHE A 87 0.28 14.72 3.23
N HIS A 88 0.18 13.46 3.65
CA HIS A 88 -0.88 13.00 4.53
C HIS A 88 -0.83 13.72 5.89
N SER A 89 -1.98 13.81 6.58
CA SER A 89 -2.09 14.49 7.88
C SER A 89 -1.30 13.84 9.02
N GLN A 90 -0.65 12.68 8.78
CA GLN A 90 0.34 12.12 9.70
C GLN A 90 1.61 12.97 9.77
N PHE A 91 1.94 13.71 8.71
CA PHE A 91 3.02 14.68 8.70
C PHE A 91 2.50 15.96 9.34
N ILE A 92 2.65 16.02 10.66
CA ILE A 92 2.19 17.12 11.49
C ILE A 92 3.22 17.40 12.60
N SER A 93 3.49 18.67 12.87
CA SER A 93 4.41 19.06 13.93
C SER A 93 4.02 20.40 14.54
N ASN A 94 4.47 20.69 15.76
CA ASN A 94 4.33 22.02 16.36
C ASN A 94 5.37 23.04 15.84
N SER A 95 6.33 22.59 15.02
CA SER A 95 7.34 23.43 14.37
C SER A 95 7.44 23.10 12.88
N LYS A 96 7.53 24.14 12.05
CA LYS A 96 7.71 24.02 10.60
C LYS A 96 9.01 23.30 10.26
N GLU A 97 10.08 23.62 10.98
CA GLU A 97 11.42 23.07 10.79
C GLU A 97 11.43 21.58 11.10
N ASN A 98 10.83 21.16 12.22
CA ASN A 98 10.68 19.75 12.57
C ASN A 98 9.86 18.99 11.51
N LEU A 99 8.76 19.58 11.03
CA LEU A 99 7.97 18.96 9.95
C LEU A 99 8.78 18.81 8.66
N LYS A 100 9.55 19.85 8.30
CA LYS A 100 10.42 19.84 7.12
C LYS A 100 11.48 18.76 7.21
N GLU A 101 12.09 18.58 8.37
CA GLU A 101 13.04 17.50 8.61
C GLU A 101 12.40 16.12 8.42
N GLN A 102 11.24 15.86 9.05
CA GLN A 102 10.51 14.60 8.92
C GLN A 102 10.16 14.26 7.46
N ILE A 103 9.65 15.26 6.73
CA ILE A 103 9.30 15.09 5.31
C ILE A 103 10.55 14.81 4.47
N ASN A 104 11.61 15.59 4.63
CA ASN A 104 12.81 15.43 3.80
C ASN A 104 13.56 14.13 4.13
N GLN A 105 13.56 13.67 5.38
CA GLN A 105 14.06 12.34 5.74
C GLN A 105 13.27 11.23 5.05
N THR A 106 11.95 11.37 4.95
CA THR A 106 11.09 10.41 4.24
C THR A 106 11.37 10.40 2.74
N ILE A 107 11.47 11.60 2.12
CA ILE A 107 11.84 11.75 0.71
C ILE A 107 13.19 11.09 0.44
N TYR A 108 14.18 11.36 1.29
CA TYR A 108 15.52 10.79 1.16
C TYR A 108 15.50 9.26 1.25
N ALA A 109 14.77 8.69 2.21
CA ALA A 109 14.65 7.24 2.39
C ALA A 109 14.08 6.57 1.13
N ILE A 110 13.03 7.14 0.53
CA ILE A 110 12.40 6.61 -0.69
C ILE A 110 13.32 6.76 -1.89
N ASN A 111 13.91 7.93 -2.10
CA ASN A 111 14.83 8.15 -3.22
C ASN A 111 16.08 7.26 -3.14
N SER A 112 16.49 6.87 -1.92
CA SER A 112 17.58 5.91 -1.71
C SER A 112 17.17 4.46 -1.96
N LEU A 113 15.88 4.12 -1.80
CA LEU A 113 15.33 2.78 -1.97
C LEU A 113 14.94 2.48 -3.43
N LEU A 114 14.47 3.48 -4.17
CA LEU A 114 13.98 3.30 -5.55
C LEU A 114 14.98 2.60 -6.49
N PRO A 115 16.31 2.85 -6.44
CA PRO A 115 17.28 2.16 -7.29
C PRO A 115 17.37 0.64 -7.06
N THR A 116 17.00 0.16 -5.86
CA THR A 116 17.07 -1.26 -5.49
C THR A 116 15.70 -1.93 -5.36
N THR A 117 14.62 -1.14 -5.47
CA THR A 117 13.24 -1.66 -5.38
C THR A 117 12.94 -2.58 -6.57
N ASN A 118 12.47 -3.80 -6.30
CA ASN A 118 12.05 -4.73 -7.35
C ASN A 118 10.62 -4.42 -7.82
N CYS A 119 9.73 -4.10 -6.88
CA CYS A 119 8.31 -3.88 -7.15
C CYS A 119 7.78 -2.60 -6.49
N LEU A 120 7.19 -1.72 -7.30
CA LEU A 120 6.41 -0.57 -6.84
C LEU A 120 4.92 -0.86 -7.00
N ILE A 121 4.18 -0.90 -5.88
CA ILE A 121 2.73 -1.07 -5.87
C ILE A 121 2.07 0.29 -5.66
N ILE A 122 1.22 0.72 -6.59
CA ILE A 122 0.48 1.99 -6.50
C ILE A 122 -1.02 1.70 -6.43
N THR A 123 -1.63 2.09 -5.30
CA THR A 123 -3.07 1.91 -5.07
C THR A 123 -3.82 3.23 -5.20
N PHE A 124 -4.50 3.45 -6.33
CA PHE A 124 -5.29 4.67 -6.54
C PHE A 124 -6.62 4.64 -5.77
N GLY A 125 -6.92 5.72 -5.05
CA GLY A 125 -8.15 5.89 -4.30
C GLY A 125 -9.23 6.60 -5.09
N THR A 126 -8.94 7.81 -5.58
CA THR A 126 -9.92 8.66 -6.30
C THR A 126 -9.26 9.48 -7.42
N ALA A 127 -9.98 9.73 -8.51
CA ALA A 127 -9.63 10.70 -9.54
C ALA A 127 -10.01 12.15 -9.17
N PHE A 128 -10.72 12.37 -8.05
CA PHE A 128 -10.91 13.72 -7.53
C PHE A 128 -9.62 14.26 -6.93
N ILE A 129 -9.31 15.50 -7.26
CA ILE A 129 -8.14 16.22 -6.76
C ILE A 129 -8.55 17.62 -6.31
N TYR A 130 -7.74 18.22 -5.44
CA TYR A 130 -7.90 19.62 -5.08
C TYR A 130 -6.73 20.42 -5.63
N ARG A 131 -7.05 21.58 -6.21
CA ARG A 131 -6.09 22.59 -6.63
C ARG A 131 -6.14 23.74 -5.64
N LEU A 132 -5.00 24.07 -5.06
CA LEU A 132 -4.84 25.30 -4.28
C LEU A 132 -4.94 26.48 -5.25
N LEU A 133 -5.64 27.56 -4.88
CA LEU A 133 -5.81 28.72 -5.76
C LEU A 133 -4.60 29.67 -5.76
N ASN A 134 -3.81 29.66 -4.69
CA ASN A 134 -2.59 30.44 -4.55
C ASN A 134 -1.56 29.74 -3.64
N PRO A 135 -0.46 29.20 -4.18
CA PRO A 135 -0.16 29.07 -5.61
C PRO A 135 -1.11 28.09 -6.33
N GLN A 136 -1.25 28.23 -7.65
CA GLN A 136 -2.05 27.31 -8.47
C GLN A 136 -1.34 25.97 -8.65
N THR A 137 -1.53 25.05 -7.71
CA THR A 137 -0.97 23.69 -7.77
C THR A 137 -1.95 22.66 -7.23
N TYR A 138 -1.88 21.45 -7.78
CA TYR A 138 -2.53 20.31 -7.19
C TYR A 138 -1.88 19.92 -5.87
N ILE A 139 -2.71 19.47 -4.93
CA ILE A 139 -2.32 19.10 -3.58
C ILE A 139 -2.95 17.77 -3.18
N ALA A 140 -2.37 17.10 -2.20
CA ALA A 140 -2.85 15.83 -1.69
C ALA A 140 -3.96 15.97 -0.64
N ASN A 141 -3.83 16.97 0.24
CA ASN A 141 -4.66 17.08 1.43
C ASN A 141 -4.91 18.54 1.79
N CYS A 142 -6.16 18.92 2.04
CA CYS A 142 -6.54 20.29 2.39
C CYS A 142 -6.32 20.64 3.87
N HIS A 143 -5.99 19.68 4.74
CA HIS A 143 -5.71 19.86 6.18
C HIS A 143 -6.77 20.65 6.95
N LYS A 144 -8.05 20.41 6.59
CA LYS A 144 -9.23 21.09 7.16
C LYS A 144 -9.18 22.63 7.05
N MET A 145 -8.41 23.16 6.11
CA MET A 145 -8.40 24.59 5.78
C MET A 145 -9.71 25.02 5.10
N PRO A 146 -10.03 26.33 5.07
CA PRO A 146 -11.25 26.81 4.43
C PRO A 146 -11.38 26.38 2.96
N ASN A 147 -12.55 25.86 2.59
CA ASN A 147 -12.80 25.37 1.22
C ASN A 147 -12.58 26.45 0.14
N SER A 148 -12.71 27.73 0.47
CA SER A 148 -12.49 28.86 -0.45
C SER A 148 -11.05 28.98 -0.95
N LEU A 149 -10.10 28.27 -0.34
CA LEU A 149 -8.70 28.23 -0.80
C LEU A 149 -8.48 27.22 -1.94
N PHE A 150 -9.46 26.35 -2.20
CA PHE A 150 -9.29 25.21 -3.09
C PHE A 150 -10.38 25.15 -4.15
N GLU A 151 -10.02 24.64 -5.31
CA GLU A 151 -10.94 24.19 -6.33
C GLU A 151 -10.89 22.67 -6.40
N LYS A 152 -12.06 22.03 -6.40
CA LYS A 152 -12.16 20.58 -6.55
C LYS A 152 -12.31 20.24 -8.03
N GLU A 153 -11.43 19.38 -8.52
CA GLU A 153 -11.40 18.96 -9.92
C GLU A 153 -11.52 17.44 -10.02
N LEU A 154 -12.05 16.98 -11.15
CA LEU A 154 -12.03 15.58 -11.54
C LEU A 154 -10.95 15.41 -12.62
N LEU A 155 -9.92 14.63 -12.31
CA LEU A 155 -8.85 14.33 -13.27
C LEU A 155 -9.40 13.63 -14.49
N SER A 156 -8.89 13.95 -15.68
CA SER A 156 -9.16 13.14 -16.86
C SER A 156 -8.20 11.95 -16.94
N VAL A 157 -8.60 10.92 -17.69
CA VAL A 157 -7.72 9.79 -18.05
C VAL A 157 -6.42 10.30 -18.68
N LYS A 158 -6.51 11.33 -19.53
CA LYS A 158 -5.36 11.94 -20.22
C LYS A 158 -4.38 12.57 -19.24
N ASP A 159 -4.86 13.25 -18.21
CA ASP A 159 -3.99 13.89 -17.21
C ASP A 159 -3.24 12.84 -16.40
N ILE A 160 -3.92 11.76 -16.01
CA ILE A 160 -3.29 10.62 -15.31
C ILE A 160 -2.23 9.96 -16.19
N CYS A 161 -2.55 9.65 -17.46
CA CYS A 161 -1.60 8.99 -18.35
C CYS A 161 -0.36 9.87 -18.62
N LYS A 162 -0.54 11.18 -18.79
CA LYS A 162 0.57 12.13 -18.94
C LYS A 162 1.44 12.22 -17.69
N GLY A 163 0.82 12.34 -16.51
CA GLY A 163 1.54 12.39 -15.25
C GLY A 163 2.34 11.12 -14.99
N PHE A 164 1.75 9.96 -15.29
CA PHE A 164 2.43 8.68 -15.17
C PHE A 164 3.57 8.54 -16.18
N ALA A 165 3.41 8.99 -17.43
CA ALA A 165 4.49 8.94 -18.43
C ALA A 165 5.76 9.69 -17.97
N ILE A 166 5.59 10.85 -17.34
CA ILE A 166 6.70 11.62 -16.77
C ILE A 166 7.35 10.85 -15.61
N LEU A 167 6.55 10.34 -14.68
CA LEU A 167 7.04 9.55 -13.55
C LEU A 167 7.78 8.30 -14.04
N HIS A 168 7.18 7.54 -14.96
CA HIS A 168 7.70 6.28 -15.48
C HIS A 168 9.05 6.48 -16.15
N ALA A 169 9.20 7.52 -16.99
CA ALA A 169 10.48 7.87 -17.60
C ALA A 169 11.56 8.12 -16.52
N ALA A 170 11.25 8.93 -15.50
CA ALA A 170 12.19 9.22 -14.41
C ALA A 170 12.54 7.98 -13.56
N LEU A 171 11.56 7.09 -13.31
CA LEU A 171 11.80 5.83 -12.60
C LEU A 171 12.70 4.88 -13.42
N LYS A 172 12.49 4.79 -14.73
CA LYS A 172 13.30 3.94 -15.61
C LYS A 172 14.75 4.42 -15.74
N GLU A 173 15.00 5.72 -15.59
CA GLU A 173 16.38 6.26 -15.57
C GLU A 173 17.17 5.77 -14.35
N ILE A 174 16.52 5.62 -13.19
CA ILE A 174 17.19 5.20 -11.95
C ILE A 174 17.14 3.69 -11.73
N ASN A 175 16.10 3.02 -12.21
CA ASN A 175 15.89 1.60 -12.04
C ASN A 175 15.17 1.02 -13.28
N PRO A 176 15.93 0.58 -14.29
CA PRO A 176 15.38 -0.02 -15.50
C PRO A 176 14.60 -1.32 -15.25
N ASP A 177 14.86 -2.03 -14.15
CA ASP A 177 14.24 -3.34 -13.89
C ASP A 177 12.98 -3.25 -13.02
N LEU A 178 12.67 -2.06 -12.48
CA LEU A 178 11.52 -1.81 -11.62
C LEU A 178 10.21 -2.28 -12.28
N GLN A 179 9.50 -3.15 -11.59
CA GLN A 179 8.13 -3.53 -11.95
C GLN A 179 7.14 -2.65 -11.21
N VAL A 180 6.05 -2.27 -11.89
CA VAL A 180 4.99 -1.46 -11.32
C VAL A 180 3.69 -2.23 -11.34
N ILE A 181 3.07 -2.41 -10.17
CA ILE A 181 1.73 -2.98 -10.04
C ILE A 181 0.76 -1.85 -9.70
N LEU A 182 -0.15 -1.55 -10.61
CA LEU A 182 -1.23 -0.61 -10.38
C LEU A 182 -2.45 -1.35 -9.85
N THR A 183 -3.17 -0.74 -8.91
CA THR A 183 -4.48 -1.25 -8.48
C THR A 183 -5.41 -0.10 -8.15
N VAL A 184 -6.71 -0.27 -8.44
CA VAL A 184 -7.73 0.67 -7.95
C VAL A 184 -8.21 0.14 -6.60
N SER A 185 -8.26 1.02 -5.60
CA SER A 185 -8.67 0.65 -4.24
C SER A 185 -10.10 0.11 -4.21
N PRO A 186 -10.38 -0.99 -3.49
CA PRO A 186 -11.73 -1.51 -3.27
C PRO A 186 -12.54 -0.66 -2.29
N VAL A 187 -11.91 0.30 -1.60
CA VAL A 187 -12.58 1.20 -0.66
C VAL A 187 -13.48 2.18 -1.42
N ARG A 188 -14.71 2.34 -0.93
CA ARG A 188 -15.72 3.22 -1.53
C ARG A 188 -15.57 4.66 -1.04
N HIS A 189 -15.29 5.61 -1.93
CA HIS A 189 -15.23 7.03 -1.59
C HIS A 189 -16.60 7.70 -1.70
N THR A 190 -17.51 7.40 -0.78
CA THR A 190 -18.92 7.83 -0.86
C THR A 190 -19.20 9.24 -0.31
N LYS A 191 -18.18 9.95 0.20
CA LYS A 191 -18.34 11.30 0.76
C LYS A 191 -19.01 12.29 -0.20
N ASP A 192 -18.70 12.17 -1.48
CA ASP A 192 -19.26 13.02 -2.54
C ASP A 192 -20.48 12.40 -3.24
N GLY A 193 -20.83 11.16 -2.88
CA GLY A 193 -21.90 10.38 -3.50
C GLY A 193 -21.39 9.11 -4.20
N VAL A 194 -22.30 8.13 -4.31
CA VAL A 194 -22.00 6.85 -4.97
C VAL A 194 -21.79 7.03 -6.48
N PRO A 195 -22.59 7.82 -7.22
CA PRO A 195 -22.34 8.09 -8.64
C PRO A 195 -20.96 8.71 -8.90
N GLU A 196 -20.57 9.70 -8.09
CA GLU A 196 -19.28 10.40 -8.16
C GLU A 196 -18.12 9.43 -7.91
N ASN A 197 -18.26 8.54 -6.92
CA ASN A 197 -17.30 7.46 -6.71
C ASN A 197 -17.19 6.56 -7.95
N GLN A 198 -18.30 6.18 -8.59
CA GLN A 198 -18.25 5.31 -9.76
C GLN A 198 -17.58 5.99 -10.96
N VAL A 199 -17.86 7.27 -11.19
CA VAL A 199 -17.17 8.05 -12.23
C VAL A 199 -15.67 8.10 -11.95
N SER A 200 -15.30 8.40 -10.70
CA SER A 200 -13.91 8.46 -10.25
C SER A 200 -13.18 7.13 -10.45
N LYS A 201 -13.74 6.01 -9.98
CA LYS A 201 -13.17 4.66 -10.14
C LYS A 201 -13.09 4.24 -11.61
N SER A 202 -14.08 4.60 -12.43
CA SER A 202 -14.07 4.32 -13.87
C SER A 202 -12.93 5.04 -14.58
N ILE A 203 -12.65 6.30 -14.22
CA ILE A 203 -11.51 7.06 -14.75
C ILE A 203 -10.19 6.39 -14.35
N LEU A 204 -10.01 6.06 -13.06
CA LEU A 204 -8.81 5.39 -12.57
C LEU A 204 -8.58 4.05 -13.28
N ARG A 205 -9.64 3.25 -13.43
CA ARG A 205 -9.57 1.96 -14.09
C ARG A 205 -9.23 2.09 -15.57
N THR A 206 -9.85 3.05 -16.26
CA THR A 206 -9.56 3.34 -17.66
C THR A 206 -8.11 3.80 -17.83
N ALA A 207 -7.60 4.66 -16.95
CA ALA A 207 -6.20 5.07 -16.95
C ALA A 207 -5.27 3.87 -16.77
N CYS A 208 -5.50 3.04 -15.75
CA CYS A 208 -4.71 1.83 -15.53
C CYS A 208 -4.74 0.89 -16.76
N HIS A 209 -5.85 0.78 -17.49
CA HIS A 209 -5.92 -0.03 -18.73
C HIS A 209 -4.96 0.49 -19.81
N TYR A 210 -4.95 1.80 -20.06
CA TYR A 210 -4.00 2.40 -21.01
C TYR A 210 -2.56 2.23 -20.53
N LEU A 211 -2.28 2.48 -19.25
CA LEU A 211 -0.93 2.34 -18.69
C LEU A 211 -0.39 0.90 -18.83
N THR A 212 -1.20 -0.12 -18.57
CA THR A 212 -0.77 -1.52 -18.78
C THR A 212 -0.62 -1.92 -20.25
N THR A 213 -1.22 -1.15 -21.18
CA THR A 213 -1.07 -1.38 -22.62
C THR A 213 0.17 -0.67 -23.16
N ASP A 214 0.47 0.51 -22.62
CA ASP A 214 1.55 1.38 -23.09
C ASP A 214 2.93 0.98 -22.53
N TYR A 215 2.98 0.27 -21.39
CA TYR A 215 4.22 -0.06 -20.69
C TYR A 215 4.28 -1.54 -20.28
N GLU A 216 5.30 -2.26 -20.78
CA GLU A 216 5.48 -3.70 -20.54
C GLU A 216 5.75 -4.07 -19.07
N ASN A 217 6.44 -3.19 -18.32
CA ASN A 217 6.75 -3.39 -16.90
C ASN A 217 5.65 -2.89 -15.95
N VAL A 218 4.44 -2.64 -16.46
CA VAL A 218 3.30 -2.15 -15.70
C VAL A 218 2.16 -3.15 -15.78
N GLU A 219 1.75 -3.70 -14.64
CA GLU A 219 0.64 -4.63 -14.54
C GLU A 219 -0.52 -4.04 -13.71
N TYR A 220 -1.72 -4.59 -13.87
CA TYR A 220 -2.90 -4.19 -13.10
C TYR A 220 -3.42 -5.35 -12.25
N PHE A 221 -3.47 -5.14 -10.94
CA PHE A 221 -4.14 -6.05 -10.01
C PHE A 221 -5.59 -5.62 -9.75
N PRO A 222 -6.60 -6.49 -9.96
CA PRO A 222 -8.01 -6.12 -9.96
C PRO A 222 -8.67 -6.16 -8.57
N SER A 223 -8.08 -5.51 -7.56
CA SER A 223 -8.64 -5.57 -6.19
C SER A 223 -10.03 -4.92 -6.08
N TYR A 224 -10.29 -3.85 -6.83
CA TYR A 224 -11.61 -3.21 -6.93
C TYR A 224 -12.66 -4.16 -7.51
N GLU A 225 -12.36 -4.86 -8.61
CA GLU A 225 -13.28 -5.79 -9.26
C GLU A 225 -13.53 -7.04 -8.40
N ILE A 226 -12.52 -7.57 -7.72
CA ILE A 226 -12.71 -8.64 -6.73
C ILE A 226 -13.74 -8.20 -5.68
N MET A 227 -13.60 -6.99 -5.15
CA MET A 227 -14.54 -6.47 -4.16
C MET A 227 -15.95 -6.26 -4.74
N MET A 228 -16.05 -5.73 -5.96
CA MET A 228 -17.34 -5.30 -6.51
C MET A 228 -18.17 -6.40 -7.15
N ASP A 229 -17.53 -7.39 -7.77
CA ASP A 229 -18.21 -8.41 -8.56
C ASP A 229 -18.17 -9.78 -7.89
N ASP A 230 -17.06 -10.11 -7.24
CA ASP A 230 -16.93 -11.39 -6.56
C ASP A 230 -17.39 -11.34 -5.09
N LEU A 231 -16.96 -10.31 -4.34
CA LEU A 231 -17.32 -10.07 -2.94
C LEU A 231 -18.43 -9.03 -2.77
N ARG A 232 -19.41 -9.02 -3.67
CA ARG A 232 -20.45 -7.97 -3.77
C ARG A 232 -21.31 -7.78 -2.50
N ASP A 233 -21.42 -8.79 -1.63
CA ASP A 233 -22.30 -8.79 -0.46
C ASP A 233 -21.78 -7.87 0.68
N TYR A 234 -22.67 -7.16 1.38
CA TYR A 234 -22.32 -6.30 2.51
C TYR A 234 -21.60 -7.01 3.66
N ARG A 235 -21.72 -8.34 3.77
CA ARG A 235 -20.96 -9.16 4.73
C ARG A 235 -19.44 -9.04 4.59
N PHE A 236 -18.95 -8.51 3.49
CA PHE A 236 -17.54 -8.30 3.19
C PHE A 236 -17.05 -6.88 3.52
N TYR A 237 -17.93 -6.03 4.04
CA TYR A 237 -17.59 -4.67 4.47
C TYR A 237 -17.46 -4.58 5.99
N LYS A 238 -16.68 -3.62 6.45
CA LYS A 238 -16.66 -3.14 7.84
C LYS A 238 -18.00 -2.46 8.17
N PRO A 239 -18.29 -2.16 9.46
CA PRO A 239 -19.55 -1.53 9.86
C PRO A 239 -19.86 -0.18 9.18
N ASP A 240 -18.84 0.49 8.62
CA ASP A 240 -19.01 1.72 7.84
C ASP A 240 -19.54 1.51 6.40
N LEU A 241 -19.67 0.26 5.95
CA LEU A 241 -20.12 -0.15 4.62
C LEU A 241 -19.28 0.44 3.45
N ILE A 242 -18.06 0.87 3.78
CA ILE A 242 -17.13 1.56 2.87
C ILE A 242 -15.85 0.75 2.71
N HIS A 243 -15.27 0.30 3.81
CA HIS A 243 -14.02 -0.43 3.81
C HIS A 243 -14.28 -1.94 3.74
N PRO A 244 -13.46 -2.72 3.00
CA PRO A 244 -13.45 -4.17 3.13
C PRO A 244 -13.16 -4.59 4.57
N ASN A 245 -13.71 -5.71 5.02
CA ASN A 245 -13.36 -6.34 6.29
C ASN A 245 -12.22 -7.35 6.12
N GLU A 246 -11.73 -7.89 7.24
CA GLU A 246 -10.58 -8.80 7.27
C GLU A 246 -10.75 -10.02 6.35
N VAL A 247 -11.98 -10.55 6.22
CA VAL A 247 -12.28 -11.68 5.32
C VAL A 247 -12.07 -11.28 3.87
N ALA A 248 -12.53 -10.09 3.48
CA ALA A 248 -12.36 -9.57 2.13
C ALA A 248 -10.90 -9.17 1.84
N GLU A 249 -10.23 -8.54 2.80
CA GLU A 249 -8.81 -8.17 2.72
C GLU A 249 -7.94 -9.41 2.53
N GLN A 250 -8.18 -10.48 3.30
CA GLN A 250 -7.48 -11.75 3.16
C GLN A 250 -7.77 -12.41 1.80
N TYR A 251 -9.03 -12.45 1.37
CA TYR A 251 -9.40 -13.04 0.08
C TYR A 251 -8.75 -12.33 -1.11
N ILE A 252 -8.68 -10.99 -1.07
CA ILE A 252 -7.98 -10.21 -2.11
C ILE A 252 -6.48 -10.51 -2.07
N PHE A 253 -5.88 -10.62 -0.88
CA PHE A 253 -4.47 -10.94 -0.73
C PHE A 253 -4.11 -12.35 -1.24
N GLU A 254 -4.98 -13.34 -1.06
CA GLU A 254 -4.81 -14.68 -1.63
C GLU A 254 -4.74 -14.63 -3.16
N HIS A 255 -5.62 -13.86 -3.81
CA HIS A 255 -5.53 -13.62 -5.27
C HIS A 255 -4.26 -12.89 -5.67
N PHE A 256 -3.81 -11.92 -4.85
CA PHE A 256 -2.53 -11.24 -5.08
C PHE A 256 -1.36 -12.22 -5.03
N ALA A 257 -1.32 -13.07 -3.99
CA ALA A 257 -0.29 -14.09 -3.81
C ALA A 257 -0.28 -15.10 -4.97
N GLU A 258 -1.44 -15.60 -5.40
CA GLU A 258 -1.51 -16.52 -6.54
C GLU A 258 -1.05 -15.87 -7.86
N THR A 259 -1.34 -14.58 -8.01
CA THR A 259 -0.95 -13.82 -9.22
C THR A 259 0.55 -13.58 -9.26
N TYR A 260 1.14 -13.10 -8.16
CA TYR A 260 2.48 -12.52 -8.16
C TYR A 260 3.55 -13.32 -7.42
N PHE A 261 3.23 -14.24 -6.51
CA PHE A 261 4.29 -14.95 -5.78
C PHE A 261 4.86 -16.10 -6.61
N ASP A 262 6.18 -16.28 -6.53
CA ASP A 262 6.80 -17.52 -6.98
C ASP A 262 6.46 -18.68 -6.03
N GLU A 263 6.72 -19.91 -6.47
CA GLU A 263 6.36 -21.10 -5.70
C GLU A 263 7.18 -21.24 -4.41
N GLU A 264 8.42 -20.76 -4.38
CA GLU A 264 9.25 -20.79 -3.16
C GLU A 264 8.69 -19.86 -2.08
N LEU A 265 8.27 -18.65 -2.44
CA LEU A 265 7.62 -17.71 -1.55
C LEU A 265 6.28 -18.25 -1.06
N LYS A 266 5.48 -18.86 -1.93
CA LYS A 266 4.20 -19.49 -1.52
C LYS A 266 4.44 -20.59 -0.48
N ASP A 267 5.45 -21.44 -0.68
CA ASP A 267 5.77 -22.50 0.26
C ASP A 267 6.35 -21.95 1.58
N PHE A 268 7.18 -20.91 1.53
CA PHE A 268 7.65 -20.21 2.71
C PHE A 268 6.48 -19.62 3.53
N ILE A 269 5.53 -18.95 2.88
CA ILE A 269 4.36 -18.36 3.56
C ILE A 269 3.53 -19.41 4.28
N LYS A 270 3.37 -20.62 3.71
CA LYS A 270 2.69 -21.74 4.38
C LYS A 270 3.46 -22.19 5.64
N GLU A 271 4.78 -22.30 5.56
CA GLU A 271 5.63 -22.62 6.72
C GLU A 271 5.53 -21.53 7.80
N TRP A 272 5.62 -20.27 7.39
CA TRP A 272 5.54 -19.10 8.26
C TRP A 272 4.18 -19.00 8.96
N ALA A 273 3.06 -19.25 8.27
CA ALA A 273 1.72 -19.24 8.86
C ALA A 273 1.57 -20.24 10.02
N SER A 274 2.21 -21.41 9.92
CA SER A 274 2.26 -22.39 11.02
C SER A 274 3.04 -21.85 12.23
N ILE A 275 4.14 -21.14 11.98
CA ILE A 275 4.95 -20.50 13.04
C ILE A 275 4.17 -19.35 13.68
N GLN A 276 3.51 -18.48 12.90
CA GLN A 276 2.67 -17.40 13.41
C GLN A 276 1.53 -17.92 14.27
N THR A 277 0.86 -19.00 13.85
CA THR A 277 -0.18 -19.66 14.65
C THR A 277 0.39 -20.15 15.99
N SER A 278 1.60 -20.70 15.98
CA SER A 278 2.29 -21.16 17.18
C SER A 278 2.71 -19.99 18.10
N LEU A 279 3.17 -18.87 17.54
CA LEU A 279 3.52 -17.66 18.28
C LEU A 279 2.31 -17.03 18.98
N ASN A 280 1.15 -17.06 18.33
CA ASN A 280 -0.11 -16.51 18.84
C ASN A 280 -0.82 -17.44 19.84
N HIS A 281 -0.37 -18.69 20.00
CA HIS A 281 -0.97 -19.64 20.92
C HIS A 281 -0.81 -19.18 22.39
N ARG A 282 -1.94 -18.98 23.07
CA ARG A 282 -1.99 -18.60 24.49
C ARG A 282 -2.14 -19.85 25.36
N SER A 283 -1.11 -20.20 26.12
CA SER A 283 -1.14 -21.33 27.06
C SER A 283 -1.82 -20.94 28.38
N PHE A 284 -2.63 -21.84 28.95
CA PHE A 284 -3.21 -21.68 30.29
C PHE A 284 -2.16 -21.80 31.40
N ASN A 285 -1.07 -22.54 31.16
CA ASN A 285 0.05 -22.68 32.10
C ASN A 285 1.38 -22.64 31.36
N GLU A 286 1.99 -21.45 31.29
CA GLU A 286 3.26 -21.21 30.60
C GLU A 286 4.45 -21.97 31.24
N LYS A 287 4.35 -22.37 32.51
CA LYS A 287 5.42 -23.10 33.22
C LYS A 287 5.30 -24.62 33.11
N SER A 288 4.24 -25.14 32.48
CA SER A 288 4.07 -26.58 32.32
C SER A 288 5.14 -27.18 31.43
N GLU A 289 5.55 -28.43 31.72
CA GLU A 289 6.56 -29.14 30.94
C GLU A 289 6.15 -29.25 29.45
N SER A 290 4.88 -29.55 29.19
CA SER A 290 4.34 -29.63 27.83
C SER A 290 4.45 -28.31 27.07
N HIS A 291 4.20 -27.17 27.73
CA HIS A 291 4.38 -25.86 27.10
C HIS A 291 5.86 -25.54 26.85
N GLN A 292 6.76 -25.90 27.78
CA GLN A 292 8.19 -25.69 27.59
C GLN A 292 8.76 -26.54 26.44
N VAL A 293 8.28 -27.79 26.26
CA VAL A 293 8.60 -28.62 25.08
C VAL A 293 8.11 -27.97 23.80
N PHE A 294 6.88 -27.44 23.80
CA PHE A 294 6.32 -26.68 22.67
C PHE A 294 7.18 -25.45 22.32
N LEU A 295 7.57 -24.63 23.30
CA LEU A 295 8.41 -23.44 23.08
C LEU A 295 9.80 -23.80 22.53
N ARG A 296 10.41 -24.89 22.99
CA ARG A 296 11.69 -25.37 22.43
C ARG A 296 11.55 -25.81 20.98
N LYS A 297 10.44 -26.46 20.63
CA LYS A 297 10.13 -26.82 19.23
C LYS A 297 9.97 -25.55 18.38
N LEU A 298 9.17 -24.59 18.84
CA LEU A 298 8.95 -23.31 18.16
C LEU A 298 10.25 -22.53 17.95
N LEU A 299 11.12 -22.50 18.97
CA LEU A 299 12.45 -21.89 18.85
C LEU A 299 13.32 -22.61 17.80
N GLY A 300 13.23 -23.94 17.73
CA GLY A 300 13.90 -24.73 16.70
C GLY A 300 13.39 -24.40 15.30
N ASP A 301 12.08 -24.25 15.12
CA ASP A 301 11.48 -23.89 13.84
C ASP A 301 11.87 -22.46 13.41
N LEU A 302 11.85 -21.48 14.33
CA LEU A 302 12.38 -20.14 14.09
C LEU A 302 13.86 -20.13 13.69
N THR A 303 14.68 -20.95 14.33
CA THR A 303 16.13 -21.04 14.02
C THR A 303 16.38 -21.63 12.63
N LYS A 304 15.49 -22.51 12.12
CA LYS A 304 15.62 -23.03 10.75
C LYS A 304 15.39 -21.94 9.71
N ILE A 305 14.40 -21.08 9.93
CA ILE A 305 14.04 -20.03 8.97
C ILE A 305 14.86 -18.75 9.13
N SER A 306 15.61 -18.58 10.22
CA SER A 306 16.45 -17.38 10.46
C SER A 306 17.56 -17.18 9.44
N GLY A 307 17.89 -18.22 8.65
CA GLY A 307 18.81 -18.10 7.51
C GLY A 307 18.18 -17.49 6.26
N LYS A 308 16.84 -17.41 6.20
CA LYS A 308 16.07 -16.86 5.06
C LYS A 308 15.52 -15.47 5.36
N VAL A 309 15.01 -15.24 6.57
CA VAL A 309 14.38 -13.97 6.97
C VAL A 309 14.77 -13.57 8.38
N ASP A 310 14.58 -12.29 8.71
CA ASP A 310 14.79 -11.80 10.07
C ASP A 310 13.65 -12.24 11.01
N VAL A 311 14.03 -13.04 12.01
CA VAL A 311 13.15 -13.54 13.08
C VAL A 311 13.68 -13.21 14.48
N ARG A 312 14.57 -12.21 14.59
CA ARG A 312 15.24 -11.87 15.86
C ARG A 312 14.24 -11.51 16.95
N GLU A 313 13.18 -10.76 16.61
CA GLU A 313 12.14 -10.37 17.55
C GLU A 313 11.37 -11.58 18.07
N GLU A 314 10.95 -12.48 17.19
CA GLU A 314 10.22 -13.70 17.55
C GLU A 314 11.08 -14.66 18.38
N VAL A 315 12.35 -14.83 18.00
CA VAL A 315 13.31 -15.62 18.77
C VAL A 315 13.48 -15.06 20.18
N ASN A 316 13.62 -13.75 20.31
CA ASN A 316 13.73 -13.09 21.62
C ASN A 316 12.45 -13.26 22.44
N PHE A 317 11.28 -13.12 21.82
CA PHE A 317 9.98 -13.34 22.46
C PHE A 317 9.86 -14.77 23.03
N VAL A 318 10.19 -15.79 22.23
CA VAL A 318 10.13 -17.19 22.67
C VAL A 318 11.15 -17.46 23.78
N ARG A 319 12.38 -16.93 23.66
CA ARG A 319 13.44 -17.09 24.68
C ARG A 319 13.06 -16.51 26.04
N GLN A 320 12.34 -15.39 26.08
CA GLN A 320 11.87 -14.79 27.33
C GLN A 320 10.85 -15.67 28.09
N LYS A 321 10.19 -16.61 27.40
CA LYS A 321 9.18 -17.52 27.97
C LYS A 321 9.74 -18.90 28.34
N LEU A 322 10.97 -19.21 27.95
CA LEU A 322 11.64 -20.45 28.31
C LEU A 322 12.19 -20.36 29.75
N ILE A 323 12.13 -21.47 30.47
CA ILE A 323 12.61 -21.62 31.86
C ILE A 323 13.78 -22.60 31.91
#